data_AF-A0A453HJH3-F1
#
_entry.id   AF-A0A453HJH3-F1
#
_cell.length_a   1.000
_cell.length_b   1.000
_cell.length_c   1.000
_cell.angle_alpha   90.00
_cell.angle_beta   90.00
_cell.angle_gamma   90.00
#
_symmetry.space_group_name_H-M   'P 1'
#
loop_
_entity.id
_entity.type
_entity.pdbx_description
1 polymer ?
#
loop_
_entity_poly.entity_id
_entity_poly.type
_entity_poly.pdbx_seq_one_letter_code
_entity_poly.pdbx_strand_id
1 'polypeptide(L)'
;MVSLQDEMFRKFNLDTEWAVRLISRITDGEDIAIESNAVVKQLLGLQINAEKYYFGIRKNLVEFDEVLEVQRKHIYSLRQVILSGDSESCSEQIFQYMQAVVDEIILGNVDPQKPPKTWDLAKLLDELASLGGNLLTETFKETQEEDLQSSLEQILRYGSVEVDNFVLPNMPVPPNSFRGIRKRTSSAMRWFAMCVDDTSKKGRYTNIVNLLRKYFGDFLIATYLEVLQESRHHDAYIRGIEREALLKTLDMLWKDHLVNMNKLSSAVNVRSFGHRNPLEEYKIDGCRFFISMLSATRRLTVEALLRYWSSPMESEEIFNTADQ
;
A
#
# COMPACT_ATOMS: atom_id res chain seq x y z
N MET A 1 -31.75 25.77 35.72
CA MET A 1 -32.94 26.32 35.06
C MET A 1 -32.84 25.92 33.59
N VAL A 2 -33.84 25.23 33.04
CA VAL A 2 -33.85 24.72 31.65
C VAL A 2 -35.10 25.27 31.00
N SER A 3 -34.98 25.83 29.79
CA SER A 3 -36.10 26.39 29.03
C SER A 3 -36.45 25.46 27.86
N LEU A 4 -37.74 25.34 27.54
CA LEU A 4 -38.23 24.65 26.34
C LEU A 4 -37.70 25.26 25.04
N GLN A 5 -37.21 26.50 25.08
CA GLN A 5 -36.61 27.18 23.95
C GLN A 5 -35.14 26.81 23.73
N ASP A 6 -34.52 26.06 24.65
CA ASP A 6 -33.11 25.67 24.59
C ASP A 6 -32.82 24.80 23.36
N GLU A 7 -31.60 24.93 22.84
CA GLU A 7 -31.13 24.29 21.61
C GLU A 7 -31.30 22.76 21.61
N MET A 8 -31.22 22.14 22.79
CA MET A 8 -31.39 20.70 22.99
C MET A 8 -32.79 20.23 22.57
N PHE A 9 -33.85 20.96 22.92
CA PHE A 9 -35.22 20.57 22.56
C PHE A 9 -35.49 20.73 21.06
N ARG A 10 -34.86 21.73 20.42
CA ARG A 10 -34.98 21.96 18.96
C ARG A 10 -34.24 20.89 18.17
N LYS A 11 -33.02 20.54 18.57
CA LYS A 11 -32.14 19.64 17.81
C LYS A 11 -32.62 18.18 17.79
N PHE A 12 -33.31 17.74 18.84
CA PHE A 12 -33.81 16.37 18.92
C PHE A 12 -35.24 16.21 18.39
N ASN A 13 -35.84 17.27 17.85
CA ASN A 13 -37.16 17.30 17.21
C ASN A 13 -38.20 16.47 17.96
N LEU A 14 -38.13 16.51 19.30
CA LEU A 14 -39.09 15.84 20.14
C LEU A 14 -40.37 16.64 20.04
N ASP A 15 -41.48 15.92 19.98
CA ASP A 15 -42.82 16.50 19.96
C ASP A 15 -43.03 17.27 21.27
N THR A 16 -42.54 18.50 21.35
CA THR A 16 -42.60 19.33 22.57
C THR A 16 -44.03 19.80 22.82
N GLU A 17 -44.96 19.51 21.91
CA GLU A 17 -46.37 19.79 22.08
C GLU A 17 -46.94 19.18 23.36
N TRP A 18 -46.56 17.95 23.74
CA TRP A 18 -47.04 17.37 24.99
C TRP A 18 -46.48 18.12 26.21
N ALA A 19 -45.21 18.55 26.16
CA ALA A 19 -44.55 19.25 27.26
C ALA A 19 -45.08 20.68 27.39
N VAL A 20 -45.25 21.40 26.27
CA VAL A 20 -45.86 22.73 26.19
C VAL A 20 -47.31 22.69 26.65
N ARG A 21 -48.12 21.71 26.21
CA ARG A 21 -49.52 21.53 26.66
C ARG A 21 -49.64 21.14 28.14
N LEU A 22 -48.71 20.32 28.64
CA LEU A 22 -48.67 19.94 30.05
C LEU A 22 -48.28 21.13 30.93
N ILE A 23 -47.25 21.87 30.53
CA ILE A 23 -46.76 23.04 31.24
C ILE A 23 -47.83 24.14 31.21
N SER A 24 -48.43 24.45 30.06
CA SER A 24 -49.49 25.46 29.95
C SER A 24 -50.72 25.15 30.82
N ARG A 25 -51.07 23.87 31.01
CA ARG A 25 -52.16 23.46 31.93
C ARG A 25 -51.80 23.59 33.40
N ILE A 26 -50.52 23.56 33.74
CA ILE A 26 -50.05 23.59 35.13
C ILE A 26 -49.72 25.02 35.57
N THR A 27 -49.24 25.86 34.66
CA THR A 27 -48.76 27.22 34.99
C THR A 27 -49.75 28.33 34.67
N ASP A 28 -50.83 28.07 33.93
CA ASP A 28 -51.87 29.09 33.58
C ASP A 28 -51.30 30.41 33.02
N GLY A 29 -50.09 30.38 32.46
CA GLY A 29 -49.39 31.55 31.91
C GLY A 29 -48.48 32.32 32.88
N GLU A 30 -48.32 31.87 34.12
CA GLU A 30 -47.38 32.46 35.09
C GLU A 30 -46.02 31.72 35.12
N ASP A 31 -44.91 32.47 35.19
CA ASP A 31 -43.54 31.95 35.30
C ASP A 31 -43.29 31.35 36.71
N ILE A 32 -43.94 30.23 37.02
CA ILE A 32 -43.80 29.51 38.29
C ILE A 32 -42.83 28.34 38.11
N ALA A 33 -41.97 28.11 39.12
CA ALA A 33 -41.10 26.94 39.15
C ALA A 33 -41.91 25.64 39.23
N ILE A 34 -41.82 24.80 38.21
CA ILE A 34 -42.52 23.51 38.15
C ILE A 34 -41.63 22.43 38.75
N GLU A 35 -41.97 21.96 39.95
CA GLU A 35 -41.33 20.81 40.60
C GLU A 35 -42.20 19.56 40.46
N SER A 36 -42.15 18.92 39.29
CA SER A 36 -42.87 17.64 39.09
C SER A 36 -41.91 16.51 38.71
N ASN A 37 -42.01 15.40 39.45
CA ASN A 37 -41.22 14.19 39.18
C ASN A 37 -41.48 13.62 37.78
N ALA A 38 -42.66 13.85 37.21
CA ALA A 38 -43.00 13.42 35.84
C ALA A 38 -42.20 14.21 34.79
N VAL A 39 -42.07 15.53 34.94
CA VAL A 39 -41.27 16.37 34.03
C VAL A 39 -39.78 16.05 34.20
N VAL A 40 -39.29 15.85 35.42
CA VAL A 40 -37.90 15.43 35.67
C VAL A 40 -37.58 14.10 34.99
N LYS A 41 -38.48 13.10 35.08
CA LYS A 41 -38.31 11.80 34.42
C LYS A 41 -38.26 11.92 32.89
N GLN A 42 -39.07 12.81 32.31
CA GLN A 42 -39.07 13.07 30.87
C GLN A 42 -37.80 13.79 30.43
N LEU A 43 -37.37 14.83 31.16
CA LEU A 43 -36.10 15.53 30.92
C LEU A 43 -34.90 14.57 30.98
N LEU A 44 -34.89 13.66 31.95
CA LEU A 44 -33.86 12.61 32.07
C LEU A 44 -33.91 11.66 30.86
N GLY A 45 -35.09 11.31 30.36
CA GLY A 45 -35.24 10.58 29.10
C GLY A 45 -34.67 11.32 27.89
N LEU A 46 -34.87 12.64 27.81
CA LEU A 46 -34.28 13.47 26.74
C LEU A 46 -32.76 13.50 26.84
N GLN A 47 -32.22 13.69 28.05
CA GLN A 47 -30.79 13.67 28.29
C GLN A 47 -30.19 12.33 27.86
N ILE A 48 -30.79 11.20 28.25
CA ILE A 48 -30.35 9.87 27.83
C ILE A 48 -30.37 9.73 26.30
N ASN A 49 -31.41 10.22 25.63
CA ASN A 49 -31.50 10.15 24.17
C ASN A 49 -30.46 11.04 23.48
N ALA A 50 -30.22 12.23 24.01
CA ALA A 50 -29.16 13.12 23.53
C ALA A 50 -27.78 12.50 23.72
N GLU A 51 -27.51 11.93 24.89
CA GLU A 51 -26.28 11.20 25.18
C GLU A 51 -26.09 10.02 24.22
N LYS A 52 -27.15 9.22 23.98
CA LYS A 52 -27.13 8.13 23.00
C LYS A 52 -26.81 8.61 21.58
N TYR A 53 -27.40 9.72 21.15
CA TYR A 53 -27.14 10.30 19.83
C TYR A 53 -25.67 10.75 19.68
N TYR A 54 -25.17 11.56 20.62
CA TYR A 54 -23.78 12.01 20.60
C TYR A 54 -22.78 10.87 20.83
N PHE A 55 -23.16 9.86 21.60
CA PHE A 55 -22.39 8.62 21.71
C PHE A 55 -22.31 7.90 20.37
N GLY A 56 -23.41 7.80 19.62
CA GLY A 56 -23.42 7.22 18.28
C GLY A 56 -22.48 7.94 17.30
N ILE A 57 -22.51 9.28 17.27
CA ILE A 57 -21.59 10.06 16.43
C ILE A 57 -20.13 9.80 16.81
N ARG A 58 -19.81 9.84 18.10
CA ARG A 58 -18.44 9.58 18.59
C ARG A 58 -17.99 8.17 18.29
N LYS A 59 -18.87 7.18 18.48
CA LYS A 59 -18.59 5.79 18.17
C LYS A 59 -18.27 5.62 16.68
N ASN A 60 -19.08 6.18 15.79
CA ASN A 60 -18.82 6.13 14.36
C ASN A 60 -17.44 6.75 14.04
N LEU A 61 -17.15 7.95 14.56
CA LEU A 61 -15.86 8.61 14.34
C LEU A 61 -14.67 7.74 14.80
N VAL A 62 -14.77 7.11 15.96
CA VAL A 62 -13.76 6.18 16.47
C VAL A 62 -13.58 4.97 15.54
N GLU A 63 -14.67 4.39 15.03
CA GLU A 63 -14.59 3.25 14.10
C GLU A 63 -13.90 3.60 12.77
N PHE A 64 -14.05 4.84 12.27
CA PHE A 64 -13.28 5.32 11.12
C PHE A 64 -11.80 5.54 11.45
N ASP A 65 -11.50 6.08 12.63
CA ASP A 65 -10.12 6.31 13.08
C ASP A 65 -9.37 5.00 13.36
N GLU A 66 -10.04 3.97 13.87
CA GLU A 66 -9.45 2.63 14.08
C GLU A 66 -8.79 2.07 12.82
N VAL A 67 -9.41 2.27 11.65
CA VAL A 67 -8.85 1.84 10.36
C VAL A 67 -7.55 2.59 10.06
N LEU A 68 -7.54 3.92 10.25
CA LEU A 68 -6.36 4.74 10.04
C LEU A 68 -5.26 4.43 11.05
N GLU A 69 -5.62 4.12 12.30
CA GLU A 69 -4.68 3.80 13.36
C GLU A 69 -3.92 2.50 13.05
N VAL A 70 -4.59 1.48 12.52
CA VAL A 70 -3.93 0.24 12.07
C VAL A 70 -2.90 0.54 10.96
N GLN A 71 -3.29 1.33 9.97
CA GLN A 71 -2.41 1.72 8.87
C GLN A 71 -1.22 2.57 9.36
N ARG A 72 -1.48 3.55 10.24
CA ARG A 72 -0.49 4.43 10.85
C ARG A 72 0.54 3.65 11.64
N LYS A 73 0.11 2.68 12.47
CA LYS A 73 1.01 1.79 13.20
C LYS A 73 1.92 1.01 12.26
N HIS A 74 1.39 0.50 11.14
CA HIS A 74 2.19 -0.20 10.15
C HIS A 74 3.26 0.71 9.52
N ILE A 75 2.88 1.90 9.06
CA ILE A 75 3.80 2.86 8.43
C ILE A 75 4.86 3.37 9.40
N TYR A 76 4.49 3.69 10.64
CA TYR A 76 5.46 4.13 11.63
C TYR A 76 6.38 2.99 12.09
N SER A 77 5.89 1.75 12.11
CA SER A 77 6.78 0.60 12.31
C SER A 77 7.81 0.49 11.18
N LEU A 78 7.39 0.59 9.91
CA LEU A 78 8.30 0.57 8.77
C LEU A 78 9.30 1.73 8.82
N ARG A 79 8.82 2.94 9.06
CA ARG A 79 9.64 4.15 9.19
C ARG A 79 10.67 4.02 10.31
N GLN A 80 10.27 3.48 11.46
CA GLN A 80 11.17 3.25 12.59
C GLN A 80 12.26 2.22 12.24
N VAL A 81 11.92 1.17 11.51
CA VAL A 81 12.89 0.17 11.02
C VAL A 81 13.87 0.81 10.04
N ILE A 82 13.43 1.70 9.15
CA ILE A 82 14.33 2.39 8.20
C ILE A 82 15.27 3.37 8.93
N LEU A 83 14.78 4.05 9.97
CA LEU A 83 15.55 5.02 10.76
C LEU A 83 16.53 4.37 11.75
N SER A 84 16.07 3.33 12.44
CA SER A 84 16.80 2.69 13.55
C SER A 84 17.52 1.42 13.13
N GLY A 85 17.16 0.86 11.97
CA GLY A 85 17.70 -0.38 11.48
C GLY A 85 19.19 -0.26 11.16
N ASP A 86 19.88 -1.37 11.34
CA ASP A 86 21.26 -1.47 10.92
C ASP A 86 21.37 -1.23 9.41
N SER A 87 22.54 -0.74 9.03
CA SER A 87 22.90 -0.45 7.64
C SER A 87 22.61 -1.60 6.67
N GLU A 88 22.78 -2.86 7.10
CA GLU A 88 22.48 -4.05 6.29
C GLU A 88 20.96 -4.27 6.07
N SER A 89 20.12 -3.89 7.04
CA SER A 89 18.67 -4.08 6.94
C SER A 89 18.01 -3.19 5.90
N CYS A 90 18.55 -1.99 5.66
CA CYS A 90 18.04 -1.08 4.62
C CYS A 90 18.28 -1.64 3.22
N SER A 91 19.49 -2.13 2.94
CA SER A 91 19.83 -2.72 1.64
C SER A 91 19.04 -4.03 1.41
N GLU A 92 18.84 -4.85 2.45
CA GLU A 92 17.95 -6.02 2.37
C GLU A 92 16.50 -5.61 2.03
N GLN A 93 16.00 -4.52 2.62
CA GLN A 93 14.66 -4.02 2.34
C GLN A 93 14.51 -3.56 0.88
N ILE A 94 15.55 -2.95 0.31
CA ILE A 94 15.59 -2.54 -1.09
C ILE A 94 15.54 -3.75 -2.02
N PHE A 95 16.31 -4.81 -1.73
CA PHE A 95 16.25 -6.03 -2.54
C PHE A 95 14.86 -6.69 -2.46
N GLN A 96 14.21 -6.63 -1.30
CA GLN A 96 12.82 -7.08 -1.18
C GLN A 96 11.86 -6.22 -2.00
N TYR A 97 12.09 -4.90 -2.08
CA TYR A 97 11.28 -4.01 -2.91
C TYR A 97 11.50 -4.29 -4.40
N MET A 98 12.76 -4.46 -4.84
CA MET A 98 13.12 -4.83 -6.20
C MET A 98 12.42 -6.11 -6.64
N GLN A 99 12.49 -7.17 -5.83
CA GLN A 99 11.75 -8.39 -6.13
C GLN A 99 10.25 -8.15 -6.19
N ALA A 100 9.67 -7.50 -5.18
CA ALA A 100 8.22 -7.31 -5.12
C ALA A 100 7.70 -6.55 -6.35
N VAL A 101 8.46 -5.56 -6.84
CA VAL A 101 8.14 -4.82 -8.07
C VAL A 101 8.21 -5.73 -9.30
N VAL A 102 9.25 -6.56 -9.42
CA VAL A 102 9.36 -7.55 -10.50
C VAL A 102 8.22 -8.57 -10.45
N ASP A 103 7.86 -9.03 -9.26
CA ASP A 103 6.76 -9.96 -9.04
C ASP A 103 5.42 -9.36 -9.49
N GLU A 104 5.16 -8.09 -9.15
CA GLU A 104 3.97 -7.35 -9.59
C GLU A 104 3.90 -7.23 -11.12
N ILE A 105 5.02 -6.91 -11.77
CA ILE A 105 5.11 -6.83 -13.24
C ILE A 105 4.83 -8.20 -13.87
N ILE A 106 5.45 -9.28 -13.38
CA ILE A 106 5.29 -10.60 -13.96
C ILE A 106 3.86 -11.12 -13.76
N LEU A 107 3.33 -11.02 -12.54
CA LEU A 107 1.96 -11.47 -12.24
C LEU A 107 0.89 -10.62 -12.95
N GLY A 108 1.19 -9.38 -13.30
CA GLY A 108 0.32 -8.50 -14.09
C GLY A 108 0.23 -8.90 -15.57
N ASN A 109 1.29 -9.49 -16.14
CA ASN A 109 1.38 -9.81 -17.57
C ASN A 109 1.27 -11.32 -17.88
N VAL A 110 1.39 -12.18 -16.87
CA VAL A 110 1.43 -13.64 -17.03
C VAL A 110 0.26 -14.34 -16.32
N ASP A 111 -0.40 -15.28 -17.01
CA ASP A 111 -1.44 -16.13 -16.42
C ASP A 111 -0.97 -17.58 -16.26
N PRO A 112 -0.71 -18.06 -15.02
CA PRO A 112 -0.22 -19.43 -14.75
C PRO A 112 -1.18 -20.54 -15.18
N GLN A 113 -2.45 -20.24 -15.49
CA GLN A 113 -3.42 -21.22 -15.99
C GLN A 113 -3.35 -21.40 -17.52
N LYS A 114 -2.80 -20.43 -18.24
CA LYS A 114 -2.74 -20.42 -19.71
C LYS A 114 -1.32 -20.71 -20.22
N PRO A 115 -1.17 -21.26 -21.44
CA PRO A 115 0.15 -21.56 -21.98
C PRO A 115 0.97 -20.27 -22.25
N PRO A 116 2.32 -20.34 -22.18
CA PRO A 116 3.20 -19.18 -22.39
C PRO A 116 2.98 -18.38 -23.68
N LYS A 117 2.50 -19.04 -24.74
CA LYS A 117 2.18 -18.39 -26.03
C LYS A 117 1.04 -17.36 -25.95
N THR A 118 0.28 -17.36 -24.87
CA THR A 118 -0.85 -16.44 -24.66
C THR A 118 -0.51 -15.31 -23.69
N TRP A 119 0.70 -15.31 -23.14
CA TRP A 119 1.17 -14.26 -22.25
C TRP A 119 1.64 -13.07 -23.07
N ASP A 120 1.47 -11.88 -22.53
CA ASP A 120 1.93 -10.65 -23.18
C ASP A 120 3.40 -10.41 -22.81
N LEU A 121 4.29 -11.08 -23.54
CA LEU A 121 5.72 -11.09 -23.27
C LEU A 121 6.40 -9.79 -23.70
N ALA A 122 5.92 -9.18 -24.80
CA ALA A 122 6.36 -7.87 -25.26
C ALA A 122 6.10 -6.80 -24.19
N LYS A 123 4.87 -6.71 -23.67
CA LYS A 123 4.52 -5.75 -22.62
C LYS A 123 5.31 -5.99 -21.33
N LEU A 124 5.58 -7.24 -20.98
CA LEU A 124 6.40 -7.59 -19.81
C LEU A 124 7.83 -7.03 -19.96
N LEU A 125 8.45 -7.21 -21.13
CA LEU A 125 9.80 -6.70 -21.40
C LEU A 125 9.82 -5.16 -21.40
N ASP A 126 8.82 -4.52 -21.99
CA ASP A 126 8.67 -3.06 -22.00
C ASP A 126 8.52 -2.50 -20.58
N GLU A 127 7.67 -3.11 -19.74
CA GLU A 127 7.48 -2.70 -18.35
C GLU A 127 8.78 -2.86 -17.53
N LEU A 128 9.52 -3.96 -17.73
CA LEU A 128 10.83 -4.16 -17.08
C LEU A 128 11.89 -3.17 -17.56
N ALA A 129 11.96 -2.89 -18.86
CA ALA A 129 12.88 -1.90 -19.41
C ALA A 129 12.56 -0.49 -18.87
N SER A 130 11.28 -0.14 -18.77
CA SER A 130 10.82 1.14 -18.23
C SER A 130 11.20 1.34 -16.75
N LEU A 131 11.21 0.25 -15.96
CA LEU A 131 11.57 0.29 -14.54
C LEU A 131 13.03 0.73 -14.32
N GLY A 132 13.95 0.20 -15.13
CA GLY A 132 15.37 0.49 -15.00
C GLY A 132 15.87 1.68 -15.81
N GLY A 133 14.99 2.34 -16.56
CA GLY A 133 15.37 3.42 -17.47
C GLY A 133 16.51 2.98 -18.40
N ASN A 134 17.51 3.84 -18.59
CA ASN A 134 18.64 3.55 -19.49
C ASN A 134 19.41 2.28 -19.10
N LEU A 135 19.47 1.93 -17.81
CA LEU A 135 20.27 0.82 -17.29
C LEU A 135 19.79 -0.55 -17.82
N LEU A 136 18.48 -0.78 -17.76
CA LEU A 136 17.87 -2.02 -18.25
C LEU A 136 17.51 -1.93 -19.73
N THR A 137 17.23 -0.73 -20.24
CA THR A 137 16.90 -0.56 -21.66
C THR A 137 18.08 -0.98 -22.54
N GLU A 138 19.33 -0.68 -22.16
CA GLU A 138 20.48 -1.12 -22.96
C GLU A 138 20.69 -2.63 -22.95
N THR A 139 20.43 -3.30 -21.82
CA THR A 139 20.58 -4.74 -21.70
C THR A 139 19.45 -5.52 -22.40
N PHE A 140 18.23 -5.00 -22.40
CA PHE A 140 17.09 -5.64 -23.07
C PHE A 140 16.83 -5.16 -24.50
N LYS A 141 17.55 -4.14 -25.01
CA LYS A 141 17.44 -3.65 -26.40
C LYS A 141 17.65 -4.76 -27.45
N GLU A 142 18.51 -5.71 -27.14
CA GLU A 142 18.84 -6.83 -28.05
C GLU A 142 17.88 -8.01 -27.90
N THR A 143 17.08 -8.06 -26.84
CA THR A 143 16.18 -9.16 -26.53
C THR A 143 14.81 -8.93 -27.18
N GLN A 144 14.41 -9.81 -28.08
CA GLN A 144 13.09 -9.79 -28.70
C GLN A 144 12.12 -10.71 -27.95
N GLU A 145 10.81 -10.49 -28.14
CA GLU A 145 9.77 -11.39 -27.61
C GLU A 145 10.00 -12.86 -27.99
N GLU A 146 10.50 -13.07 -29.21
CA GLU A 146 10.82 -14.40 -29.75
C GLU A 146 11.89 -15.12 -28.93
N ASP A 147 12.87 -14.40 -28.39
CA ASP A 147 13.92 -14.96 -27.55
C ASP A 147 13.32 -15.52 -26.28
N LEU A 148 12.56 -14.70 -25.54
CA LEU A 148 11.92 -15.12 -24.29
C LEU A 148 10.94 -16.26 -24.51
N GLN A 149 10.16 -16.23 -25.59
CA GLN A 149 9.25 -17.32 -25.94
C GLN A 149 10.02 -18.61 -26.23
N SER A 150 11.15 -18.54 -26.94
CA SER A 150 11.99 -19.71 -27.22
C SER A 150 12.61 -20.29 -25.94
N SER A 151 13.04 -19.45 -24.99
CA SER A 151 13.53 -19.86 -23.67
C SER A 151 12.48 -20.63 -22.89
N LEU A 152 11.25 -20.12 -22.89
CA LEU A 152 10.11 -20.74 -22.19
C LEU A 152 9.72 -22.08 -22.80
N GLU A 153 9.75 -22.19 -24.14
CA GLU A 153 9.53 -23.47 -24.83
C GLU A 153 10.61 -24.49 -24.52
N GLN A 154 11.88 -24.09 -24.42
CA GLN A 154 12.97 -24.98 -24.03
C GLN A 154 12.77 -25.50 -22.60
N ILE A 155 12.43 -24.62 -21.65
CA ILE A 155 12.20 -25.01 -20.24
C ILE A 155 11.05 -26.02 -20.13
N LEU A 156 9.96 -25.81 -20.87
CA LEU A 156 8.84 -26.73 -20.92
C LEU A 156 9.22 -28.13 -21.43
N ARG A 157 10.24 -28.23 -22.29
CA ARG A 157 10.73 -29.51 -22.84
C ARG A 157 11.64 -30.26 -21.89
N TYR A 158 12.50 -29.56 -21.14
CA TYR A 158 13.54 -30.21 -20.32
C TYR A 158 13.11 -30.58 -18.90
N GLY A 159 12.00 -30.04 -18.38
CA GLY A 159 11.24 -30.57 -17.22
C GLY A 159 11.92 -30.54 -15.84
N SER A 160 13.25 -30.51 -15.78
CA SER A 160 14.04 -30.42 -14.55
C SER A 160 15.03 -29.28 -14.70
N VAL A 161 14.81 -28.23 -13.91
CA VAL A 161 15.68 -27.05 -13.85
C VAL A 161 16.16 -26.94 -12.42
N GLU A 162 17.49 -26.99 -12.22
CA GLU A 162 18.07 -26.65 -10.92
C GLU A 162 17.81 -25.18 -10.64
N VAL A 163 16.99 -24.92 -9.61
CA VAL A 163 16.54 -23.57 -9.27
C VAL A 163 17.74 -22.67 -8.94
N ASP A 164 18.78 -23.19 -8.29
CA ASP A 164 19.87 -22.39 -7.71
C ASP A 164 20.79 -21.69 -8.73
N ASN A 165 20.94 -22.21 -9.95
CA ASN A 165 21.79 -21.64 -11.00
C ASN A 165 21.00 -21.36 -12.30
N PHE A 166 19.71 -21.08 -12.17
CA PHE A 166 18.84 -20.92 -13.33
C PHE A 166 19.18 -19.66 -14.14
N VAL A 167 19.47 -19.87 -15.42
CA VAL A 167 19.59 -18.82 -16.43
C VAL A 167 18.58 -19.15 -17.53
N LEU A 168 17.79 -18.18 -17.96
CA LEU A 168 16.94 -18.34 -19.13
C LEU A 168 17.84 -18.50 -20.37
N PRO A 169 17.69 -19.58 -21.16
CA PRO A 169 18.38 -19.69 -22.45
C PRO A 169 18.07 -18.46 -23.32
N ASN A 170 19.00 -17.96 -24.14
CA ASN A 170 18.80 -16.79 -25.02
C ASN A 170 18.50 -15.44 -24.31
N MET A 171 18.64 -15.37 -23.00
CA MET A 171 18.49 -14.12 -22.24
C MET A 171 19.85 -13.67 -21.66
N PRO A 172 20.05 -12.36 -21.39
CA PRO A 172 21.29 -11.87 -20.80
C PRO A 172 21.56 -12.56 -19.46
N VAL A 173 22.82 -12.92 -19.23
CA VAL A 173 23.23 -13.51 -17.94
C VAL A 173 23.29 -12.38 -16.92
N PRO A 174 22.76 -12.57 -15.69
CA PRO A 174 22.96 -11.61 -14.62
C PRO A 174 24.46 -11.29 -14.46
N PRO A 175 24.85 -10.01 -14.34
CA PRO A 175 26.26 -9.58 -14.45
C PRO A 175 27.22 -10.19 -13.41
N ASN A 176 26.66 -10.65 -12.31
CA ASN A 176 27.35 -11.51 -11.35
C ASN A 176 26.52 -12.77 -11.17
N SER A 177 27.16 -13.90 -10.82
CA SER A 177 26.47 -15.08 -10.27
C SER A 177 25.86 -14.73 -8.91
N PHE A 178 24.90 -13.81 -8.89
CA PHE A 178 24.18 -13.39 -7.71
C PHE A 178 23.48 -14.63 -7.18
N ARG A 179 24.08 -15.24 -6.15
CA ARG A 179 23.52 -16.41 -5.47
C ARG A 179 22.42 -15.97 -4.50
N GLY A 180 21.50 -15.14 -4.97
CA GLY A 180 20.38 -14.61 -4.20
C GLY A 180 20.77 -13.90 -2.90
N ILE A 181 19.74 -13.51 -2.16
CA ILE A 181 19.79 -13.09 -0.76
C ILE A 181 20.03 -14.36 0.11
N ARG A 182 21.19 -15.02 -0.01
CA ARG A 182 21.52 -16.22 0.79
C ARG A 182 22.32 -15.95 2.06
N LYS A 183 22.62 -14.69 2.42
CA LYS A 183 23.38 -14.43 3.65
C LYS A 183 22.58 -14.66 4.95
N ARG A 184 21.25 -14.84 4.92
CA ARG A 184 20.48 -15.52 5.98
C ARG A 184 19.31 -16.34 5.39
N THR A 185 19.53 -17.65 5.31
CA THR A 185 18.71 -18.66 4.61
C THR A 185 17.36 -19.00 5.26
N SER A 186 17.01 -18.40 6.40
CA SER A 186 15.68 -18.51 7.01
C SER A 186 14.65 -17.55 6.38
N SER A 187 15.12 -16.62 5.55
CA SER A 187 14.29 -15.59 4.91
C SER A 187 13.75 -16.02 3.56
N ALA A 188 14.45 -16.80 2.74
CA ALA A 188 14.00 -17.12 1.38
C ALA A 188 12.70 -17.95 1.35
N MET A 189 12.57 -18.96 2.20
CA MET A 189 11.32 -19.74 2.34
C MET A 189 10.20 -18.91 2.97
N ARG A 190 10.54 -18.02 3.91
CA ARG A 190 9.61 -17.06 4.51
C ARG A 190 9.21 -15.95 3.53
N TRP A 191 10.07 -15.59 2.59
CA TRP A 191 9.93 -14.53 1.61
C TRP A 191 9.20 -15.04 0.38
N PHE A 192 9.50 -16.25 -0.09
CA PHE A 192 8.58 -16.98 -0.96
C PHE A 192 7.21 -17.12 -0.28
N ALA A 193 7.12 -17.34 1.04
CA ALA A 193 5.82 -17.34 1.74
C ALA A 193 5.19 -15.95 1.99
N MET A 194 5.94 -14.84 1.91
CA MET A 194 5.43 -13.46 2.06
C MET A 194 5.09 -12.82 0.70
N CYS A 195 5.70 -13.29 -0.39
CA CYS A 195 5.50 -12.84 -1.77
C CYS A 195 4.66 -13.84 -2.59
N VAL A 196 4.44 -15.06 -2.09
CA VAL A 196 3.35 -15.92 -2.53
C VAL A 196 2.15 -15.51 -1.70
N ASP A 197 1.41 -14.52 -2.19
CA ASP A 197 0.02 -14.42 -1.80
C ASP A 197 -0.63 -15.78 -2.11
N ASP A 198 -1.37 -16.34 -1.15
CA ASP A 198 -2.21 -17.54 -1.37
C ASP A 198 -3.33 -17.27 -2.41
N THR A 199 -3.38 -16.04 -2.95
CA THR A 199 -4.25 -15.58 -4.03
C THR A 199 -3.66 -15.80 -5.44
N SER A 200 -2.37 -16.12 -5.56
CA SER A 200 -1.78 -16.38 -6.88
C SER A 200 -2.48 -17.60 -7.49
N LYS A 201 -3.02 -17.42 -8.70
CA LYS A 201 -3.78 -18.46 -9.41
C LYS A 201 -2.90 -19.70 -9.57
N LYS A 202 -3.14 -20.74 -8.79
CA LYS A 202 -2.42 -22.01 -8.97
C LYS A 202 -2.84 -22.59 -10.32
N GLY A 203 -1.85 -22.83 -11.18
CA GLY A 203 -2.05 -23.30 -12.55
C GLY A 203 -0.92 -24.22 -13.03
N ARG A 204 -1.11 -24.81 -14.21
CA ARG A 204 -0.15 -25.77 -14.80
C ARG A 204 1.24 -25.17 -15.00
N TYR A 205 1.31 -23.85 -15.19
CA TYR A 205 2.55 -23.13 -15.50
C TYR A 205 3.12 -22.35 -14.32
N THR A 206 2.61 -22.57 -13.09
CA THR A 206 3.07 -21.86 -11.86
C THR A 206 4.60 -21.94 -11.68
N ASN A 207 5.20 -23.09 -11.96
CA ASN A 207 6.65 -23.27 -11.83
C ASN A 207 7.42 -22.33 -12.78
N ILE A 208 6.91 -22.12 -13.99
CA ILE A 208 7.53 -21.23 -14.97
C ILE A 208 7.40 -19.77 -14.54
N VAL A 209 6.23 -19.39 -14.03
CA VAL A 209 6.02 -18.05 -13.48
C VAL A 209 7.00 -17.79 -12.33
N ASN A 210 7.19 -18.76 -11.43
CA ASN A 210 8.16 -18.64 -10.33
C ASN A 210 9.61 -18.57 -10.82
N LEU A 211 9.96 -19.28 -11.90
CA LEU A 211 11.28 -19.18 -12.53
C LEU A 211 11.52 -17.81 -13.17
N LEU A 212 10.51 -17.25 -13.85
CA LEU A 212 10.58 -15.88 -14.39
C LEU A 212 10.75 -14.85 -13.27
N ARG A 213 9.95 -14.97 -12.21
CA ARG A 213 10.05 -14.11 -11.00
C ARG A 213 11.44 -14.14 -10.41
N LYS A 214 11.99 -15.35 -10.25
CA LYS A 214 13.35 -15.53 -9.75
C LYS A 214 14.36 -14.88 -10.70
N TYR A 215 14.34 -15.23 -11.98
CA TYR A 215 15.33 -14.77 -12.94
C TYR A 215 15.37 -13.25 -13.05
N PHE A 216 14.23 -12.60 -13.24
CA PHE A 216 14.20 -11.13 -13.39
C PHE A 216 14.49 -10.40 -12.09
N GLY A 217 14.11 -10.99 -10.94
CA GLY A 217 14.43 -10.44 -9.64
C GLY A 217 15.93 -10.49 -9.35
N ASP A 218 16.54 -11.66 -9.58
CA ASP A 218 18.00 -11.85 -9.46
C ASP A 218 18.75 -10.96 -10.45
N PHE A 219 18.25 -10.82 -11.69
CA PHE A 219 18.83 -9.93 -12.70
C PHE A 219 18.83 -8.48 -12.22
N LEU A 220 17.67 -7.94 -11.82
CA LEU A 220 17.54 -6.55 -11.36
C LEU A 220 18.46 -6.24 -10.17
N ILE A 221 18.50 -7.14 -9.19
CA ILE A 221 19.35 -6.97 -8.00
C ILE A 221 20.84 -7.05 -8.38
N ALA A 222 21.20 -7.99 -9.26
CA ALA A 222 22.58 -8.13 -9.73
C ALA A 222 23.04 -6.88 -10.50
N THR A 223 22.21 -6.35 -11.40
CA THR A 223 22.51 -5.11 -12.13
C THR A 223 22.65 -3.94 -11.16
N TYR A 224 21.77 -3.80 -10.18
CA TYR A 224 21.89 -2.74 -9.16
C TYR A 224 23.21 -2.84 -8.38
N LEU A 225 23.59 -4.05 -7.94
CA LEU A 225 24.83 -4.27 -7.20
C LEU A 225 26.08 -3.99 -8.03
N GLU A 226 26.06 -4.33 -9.32
CA GLU A 226 27.16 -4.03 -10.23
C GLU A 226 27.34 -2.51 -10.37
N VAL A 227 26.27 -1.76 -10.61
CA VAL A 227 26.33 -0.30 -10.70
C VAL A 227 26.89 0.32 -9.41
N LEU A 228 26.47 -0.20 -8.25
CA LEU A 228 27.03 0.24 -6.97
C LEU A 228 28.55 -0.02 -6.87
N GLN A 229 29.02 -1.19 -7.34
CA GLN A 229 30.44 -1.52 -7.34
C GLN A 229 31.24 -0.64 -8.32
N GLU A 230 30.71 -0.40 -9.51
CA GLU A 230 31.33 0.43 -10.55
C GLU A 230 31.44 1.90 -10.13
N SER A 231 30.46 2.39 -9.37
CA SER A 231 30.41 3.76 -8.89
C SER A 231 31.55 4.14 -7.92
N ARG A 232 32.20 3.14 -7.30
CA ARG A 232 33.34 3.30 -6.35
C ARG A 232 33.06 4.26 -5.18
N HIS A 233 31.79 4.50 -4.83
CA HIS A 233 31.44 5.29 -3.65
C HIS A 233 31.66 4.49 -2.36
N HIS A 234 31.87 5.21 -1.26
CA HIS A 234 31.98 4.59 0.06
C HIS A 234 30.62 4.02 0.48
N ASP A 235 30.60 2.83 1.10
CA ASP A 235 29.34 2.20 1.50
C ASP A 235 28.45 3.10 2.38
N ALA A 236 29.04 3.96 3.22
CA ALA A 236 28.28 4.89 4.05
C ALA A 236 27.46 5.88 3.22
N TYR A 237 27.98 6.30 2.07
CA TYR A 237 27.28 7.17 1.12
C TYR A 237 26.11 6.45 0.46
N ILE A 238 26.37 5.27 -0.10
CA ILE A 238 25.35 4.42 -0.73
C ILE A 238 24.17 4.20 0.23
N ARG A 239 24.48 3.82 1.48
CA ARG A 239 23.46 3.60 2.51
C ARG A 239 22.70 4.86 2.93
N GLY A 240 23.35 6.03 2.83
CA GLY A 240 22.70 7.32 3.03
C GLY A 240 21.62 7.55 1.98
N ILE A 241 21.97 7.37 0.71
CA ILE A 241 21.07 7.49 -0.44
C ILE A 241 19.92 6.48 -0.36
N GLU A 242 20.22 5.22 -0.06
CA GLU A 242 19.22 4.16 0.11
C GLU A 242 18.18 4.49 1.19
N ARG A 243 18.65 4.93 2.37
CA ARG A 243 17.76 5.34 3.47
C ARG A 243 16.93 6.56 3.10
N GLU A 244 17.55 7.54 2.45
CA GLU A 244 16.87 8.76 2.03
C GLU A 244 15.78 8.47 1.02
N ALA A 245 16.07 7.65 0.01
CA ALA A 245 15.09 7.22 -0.99
C ALA A 245 13.89 6.53 -0.32
N LEU A 246 14.13 5.55 0.56
CA LEU A 246 13.09 4.83 1.29
C LEU A 246 12.20 5.77 2.14
N LEU A 247 12.81 6.69 2.90
CA LEU A 247 12.06 7.58 3.78
C LEU A 247 11.26 8.62 2.99
N LYS A 248 11.87 9.24 1.97
CA LYS A 248 11.23 10.28 1.17
C LYS A 248 10.02 9.72 0.42
N THR A 249 10.15 8.57 -0.25
CA THR A 249 9.01 7.95 -0.95
C THR A 249 7.89 7.54 0.00
N LEU A 250 8.23 6.95 1.15
CA LEU A 250 7.26 6.52 2.15
C LEU A 250 6.50 7.71 2.74
N ASP A 251 7.23 8.75 3.18
CA ASP A 251 6.62 9.94 3.80
C ASP A 251 5.77 10.72 2.79
N MET A 252 6.18 10.80 1.52
CA MET A 252 5.40 11.45 0.44
C MET A 252 4.08 10.73 0.21
N LEU A 253 4.11 9.43 -0.11
CA LEU A 253 2.91 8.67 -0.42
C LEU A 253 1.99 8.48 0.79
N TRP A 254 2.54 8.42 2.00
CA TRP A 254 1.74 8.39 3.22
C TRP A 254 0.93 9.67 3.43
N LYS A 255 1.52 10.85 3.16
CA LYS A 255 0.79 12.12 3.23
C LYS A 255 -0.36 12.16 2.23
N ASP A 256 -0.11 11.74 0.99
CA ASP A 256 -1.15 11.67 -0.04
C ASP A 256 -2.26 10.69 0.35
N HIS A 257 -1.90 9.55 0.93
CA HIS A 257 -2.86 8.58 1.44
C HIS A 257 -3.73 9.14 2.57
N LEU A 258 -3.17 9.88 3.53
CA LEU A 258 -3.95 10.54 4.57
C LEU A 258 -4.98 11.53 4.00
N VAL A 259 -4.58 12.30 2.98
CA VAL A 259 -5.50 13.20 2.26
C VAL A 259 -6.60 12.40 1.55
N ASN A 260 -6.25 11.29 0.90
CA ASN A 260 -7.20 10.42 0.21
C ASN A 260 -8.17 9.75 1.18
N MET A 261 -7.73 9.34 2.36
CA MET A 261 -8.59 8.76 3.41
C MET A 261 -9.57 9.78 3.99
N ASN A 262 -9.15 11.03 4.18
CA ASN A 262 -10.06 12.12 4.58
C ASN A 262 -11.15 12.37 3.52
N LYS A 263 -10.78 12.37 2.24
CA LYS A 263 -11.73 12.48 1.12
C LYS A 263 -12.69 11.28 1.08
N LEU A 264 -12.17 10.07 1.26
CA LEU A 264 -12.94 8.83 1.26
C LEU A 264 -13.97 8.81 2.40
N SER A 265 -13.57 9.20 3.62
CA SER A 265 -14.49 9.28 4.77
C SER A 265 -15.70 10.17 4.49
N SER A 266 -15.47 11.32 3.84
CA SER A 266 -16.54 12.24 3.45
C SER A 266 -17.42 11.67 2.33
N ALA A 267 -16.83 11.02 1.33
CA ALA A 267 -17.53 10.50 0.16
C ALA A 267 -18.40 9.26 0.48
N VAL A 268 -17.93 8.39 1.37
CA VAL A 268 -18.61 7.12 1.67
C VAL A 268 -19.95 7.34 2.40
N ASN A 269 -20.10 8.46 3.11
CA ASN A 269 -21.39 8.86 3.69
C ASN A 269 -22.48 9.05 2.64
N VAL A 270 -22.14 9.46 1.41
CA VAL A 270 -23.10 9.59 0.30
C VAL A 270 -23.52 8.21 -0.23
N ARG A 271 -22.66 7.18 -0.13
CA ARG A 271 -23.01 5.83 -0.57
C ARG A 271 -24.02 5.13 0.34
N SER A 272 -24.25 5.66 1.55
CA SER A 272 -25.32 5.20 2.44
C SER A 272 -26.71 5.28 1.79
N PHE A 273 -26.94 6.22 0.86
CA PHE A 273 -28.18 6.33 0.09
C PHE A 273 -28.46 5.09 -0.78
N GLY A 274 -27.43 4.29 -1.08
CA GLY A 274 -27.53 3.00 -1.78
C GLY A 274 -27.74 1.79 -0.87
N HIS A 275 -28.14 1.98 0.39
CA HIS A 275 -28.29 0.92 1.40
C HIS A 275 -27.01 0.14 1.71
N ARG A 276 -25.84 0.71 1.43
CA ARG A 276 -24.55 0.12 1.83
C ARG A 276 -24.08 0.72 3.14
N ASN A 277 -23.39 -0.10 3.95
CA ASN A 277 -22.81 0.36 5.20
C ASN A 277 -21.57 1.23 4.93
N PRO A 278 -21.57 2.53 5.29
CA PRO A 278 -20.45 3.42 5.05
C PRO A 278 -19.14 2.94 5.69
N LEU A 279 -19.21 2.34 6.89
CA LEU A 279 -18.01 1.90 7.58
C LEU A 279 -17.33 0.73 6.83
N GLU A 280 -18.13 -0.19 6.30
CA GLU A 280 -17.59 -1.35 5.55
C GLU A 280 -16.96 -0.92 4.23
N GLU A 281 -17.62 -0.03 3.50
CA GLU A 281 -17.08 0.56 2.26
C GLU A 281 -15.76 1.30 2.52
N TYR A 282 -15.70 2.09 3.60
CA TYR A 282 -14.48 2.78 4.00
C TYR A 282 -13.35 1.82 4.37
N LYS A 283 -13.65 0.72 5.06
CA LYS A 283 -12.68 -0.34 5.38
C LYS A 283 -12.13 -1.00 4.12
N ILE A 284 -12.99 -1.35 3.17
CA ILE A 284 -12.62 -2.03 1.92
C ILE A 284 -11.78 -1.10 1.04
N ASP A 285 -12.32 0.09 0.71
CA ASP A 285 -11.64 1.05 -0.17
C ASP A 285 -10.37 1.58 0.49
N GLY A 286 -10.41 1.86 1.80
CA GLY A 286 -9.25 2.32 2.56
C GLY A 286 -8.13 1.29 2.63
N CYS A 287 -8.46 -0.01 2.74
CA CYS A 287 -7.48 -1.09 2.63
C CYS A 287 -6.88 -1.17 1.22
N ARG A 288 -7.72 -1.07 0.18
CA ARG A 288 -7.27 -1.07 -1.22
C ARG A 288 -6.33 0.10 -1.53
N PHE A 289 -6.66 1.31 -1.07
CA PHE A 289 -5.81 2.48 -1.21
C PHE A 289 -4.48 2.30 -0.49
N PHE A 290 -4.50 1.72 0.71
CA PHE A 290 -3.29 1.46 1.47
C PHE A 290 -2.36 0.45 0.79
N ILE A 291 -2.90 -0.66 0.28
CA ILE A 291 -2.12 -1.65 -0.48
C ILE A 291 -1.53 -1.02 -1.75
N SER A 292 -2.33 -0.24 -2.47
CA SER A 292 -1.87 0.49 -3.66
C SER A 292 -0.76 1.49 -3.33
N MET A 293 -0.86 2.19 -2.20
CA MET A 293 0.16 3.11 -1.72
C MET A 293 1.46 2.36 -1.41
N LEU A 294 1.41 1.22 -0.72
CA LEU A 294 2.59 0.40 -0.41
C LEU A 294 3.27 -0.12 -1.69
N SER A 295 2.50 -0.62 -2.67
CA SER A 295 3.03 -1.02 -3.99
C SER A 295 3.71 0.17 -4.70
N ALA A 296 3.05 1.34 -4.72
CA ALA A 296 3.62 2.55 -5.28
C ALA A 296 4.92 2.99 -4.55
N THR A 297 4.98 2.86 -3.22
CA THR A 297 6.20 3.15 -2.45
C THR A 297 7.35 2.26 -2.88
N ARG A 298 7.11 0.95 -3.02
CA ARG A 298 8.14 0.01 -3.49
C ARG A 298 8.64 0.40 -4.88
N ARG A 299 7.71 0.63 -5.81
CA ARG A 299 8.03 0.95 -7.19
C ARG A 299 8.80 2.27 -7.33
N LEU A 300 8.29 3.36 -6.75
CA LEU A 300 8.96 4.66 -6.83
C LEU A 300 10.33 4.65 -6.15
N THR A 301 10.51 3.89 -5.07
CA THR A 301 11.84 3.78 -4.42
C THR A 301 12.84 3.09 -5.34
N VAL A 302 12.45 1.98 -5.97
CA VAL A 302 13.30 1.25 -6.91
C VAL A 302 13.63 2.11 -8.12
N GLU A 303 12.65 2.78 -8.73
CA GLU A 303 12.85 3.68 -9.86
C GLU A 303 13.76 4.86 -9.51
N ALA A 304 13.56 5.49 -8.34
CA ALA A 304 14.39 6.60 -7.89
C ALA A 304 15.85 6.18 -7.70
N LEU A 305 16.10 5.00 -7.11
CA LEU A 305 17.45 4.47 -6.93
C LEU A 305 18.11 4.14 -8.27
N LEU A 306 17.43 3.39 -9.15
CA LEU A 306 17.98 3.02 -10.46
C LEU A 306 18.28 4.26 -11.30
N ARG A 307 17.40 5.26 -11.28
CA ARG A 307 17.61 6.53 -11.95
C ARG A 307 18.80 7.29 -11.37
N TYR A 308 18.88 7.43 -10.06
CA TYR A 308 19.97 8.12 -9.38
C TYR A 308 21.33 7.50 -9.73
N TRP A 309 21.44 6.17 -9.67
CA TRP A 309 22.69 5.49 -9.97
C TRP A 309 23.04 5.42 -11.46
N SER A 310 22.07 5.65 -12.36
CA SER A 310 22.35 5.76 -13.80
C SER A 310 23.04 7.08 -14.19
N SER A 311 22.89 8.16 -13.41
CA SER A 311 23.56 9.46 -13.62
C SER A 311 23.82 10.17 -12.27
N PRO A 312 24.79 9.71 -11.47
CA PRO A 312 25.03 10.25 -10.13
C PRO A 312 25.63 11.66 -10.13
N MET A 313 26.18 12.12 -11.27
CA MET A 313 26.85 13.43 -11.38
C MET A 313 25.90 14.61 -11.63
N GLU A 314 24.62 14.36 -11.95
CA GLU A 314 23.61 15.40 -12.20
C GLU A 314 22.59 15.54 -11.04
N SER A 315 22.61 14.62 -10.07
CA SER A 315 21.61 14.52 -9.00
C SER A 315 22.17 14.96 -7.64
N GLU A 316 22.22 16.27 -7.37
CA GLU A 316 22.32 16.76 -5.99
C GLU A 316 21.05 16.43 -5.17
N GLU A 317 19.93 16.10 -5.84
CA GLU A 317 18.68 15.70 -5.21
C GLU A 317 18.11 14.41 -5.84
N ILE A 318 17.86 13.38 -5.03
CA ILE A 318 17.27 12.09 -5.43
C ILE A 318 15.86 12.26 -6.03
N PHE A 319 15.17 13.34 -5.68
CA PHE A 319 13.82 13.68 -6.16
C PHE A 319 13.82 15.08 -6.74
N ASN A 320 14.05 15.20 -8.05
CA ASN A 320 13.83 16.45 -8.77
C ASN A 320 12.52 16.34 -9.56
N THR A 321 11.37 16.41 -8.87
CA THR A 321 10.05 16.61 -9.50
C THR A 321 9.07 17.33 -8.57
N ALA A 322 8.77 18.58 -8.93
CA ALA A 322 7.51 19.31 -8.74
C ALA A 322 7.12 19.84 -7.34
N ASP A 323 7.91 20.76 -6.81
CA ASP A 323 7.36 21.95 -6.11
C ASP A 323 7.43 23.15 -7.09
N GLN A 324 6.56 23.14 -8.11
CA GLN A 324 6.16 24.32 -8.89
C GLN A 324 4.68 24.23 -9.24
#